data_AF-A0A3C0SSY4-F1
#
_entry.id   AF-A0A3C0SSY4-F1
#
_cell.length_a   1.000
_cell.length_b   1.000
_cell.length_c   1.000
_cell.angle_alpha   90.00
_cell.angle_beta   90.00
_cell.angle_gamma   90.00
#
_symmetry.space_group_name_H-M   'P 1'
#
loop_
_entity.id
_entity.type
_entity.pdbx_description
1 polymer ?
#
loop_
_entity_poly.entity_id
_entity_poly.type
_entity_poly.pdbx_seq_one_letter_code
_entity_poly.pdbx_strand_id
1 'polypeptide(L)'
;MPGKRCIILGSDDIGMLAARTLILEGANVINMIETSKSITAVWNSSKEYIEDFNIPILFNHRVVKIYGTHRVTGVDIVELDENYKAIKET
;
A
#
# COMPACT_ATOMS: atom_id res chain seq x y z
N MET A 1 16.02 -6.74 8.97
CA MET A 1 15.08 -6.24 7.96
C MET A 1 14.52 -4.87 8.37
N PRO A 2 14.49 -3.86 7.46
CA PRO A 2 13.74 -2.62 7.69
C PRO A 2 12.22 -2.89 7.69
N GLY A 3 11.47 -2.24 8.58
CA GLY A 3 10.00 -2.26 8.58
C GLY A 3 9.37 -3.59 9.03
N LYS A 4 9.33 -3.84 10.36
CA LYS A 4 8.58 -4.98 10.92
C LYS A 4 7.06 -4.87 10.71
N ARG A 5 6.56 -3.64 10.56
CA ARG A 5 5.16 -3.33 10.35
C ARG A 5 5.10 -2.15 9.38
N CYS A 6 4.52 -2.34 8.21
CA CYS A 6 4.65 -1.41 7.10
C CYS A 6 3.38 -1.32 6.25
N ILE A 7 3.33 -0.29 5.42
CA ILE A 7 2.41 -0.19 4.28
C ILE A 7 3.24 -0.15 3.00
N ILE A 8 2.63 -0.49 1.88
CA ILE A 8 3.23 -0.34 0.55
C ILE A 8 2.44 0.72 -0.21
N LEU A 9 3.13 1.61 -0.92
CA LEU A 9 2.50 2.58 -1.82
C LEU A 9 2.58 2.03 -3.25
N GLY A 10 1.44 1.88 -3.91
CA GLY A 10 1.29 1.34 -5.26
C GLY A 10 0.91 -0.14 -5.27
N SER A 11 0.12 -0.53 -6.28
CA SER A 11 -0.32 -1.91 -6.54
C SER A 11 0.21 -2.48 -7.87
N ASP A 12 1.39 -2.03 -8.29
CA ASP A 12 2.08 -2.58 -9.46
C ASP A 12 2.82 -3.88 -9.12
N ASP A 13 3.38 -4.54 -10.15
CA ASP A 13 4.09 -5.80 -9.98
C ASP A 13 5.26 -5.70 -8.98
N ILE A 14 5.91 -4.54 -8.90
CA ILE A 14 7.04 -4.30 -7.98
C ILE A 14 6.54 -4.16 -6.54
N GLY A 15 5.50 -3.37 -6.31
CA GLY A 15 4.88 -3.20 -5.00
C GLY A 15 4.39 -4.53 -4.43
N MET A 16 3.77 -5.36 -5.27
CA MET A 16 3.29 -6.69 -4.87
C MET A 16 4.44 -7.66 -4.57
N LEU A 17 5.49 -7.67 -5.39
CA LEU A 17 6.69 -8.47 -5.12
C LEU A 17 7.39 -8.04 -3.82
N ALA A 18 7.46 -6.73 -3.57
CA ALA A 18 8.01 -6.17 -2.34
C ALA A 18 7.18 -6.58 -1.12
N ALA A 19 5.85 -6.50 -1.21
CA ALA A 19 4.94 -6.94 -0.16
C ALA A 19 5.15 -8.43 0.17
N ARG A 20 5.16 -9.29 -0.86
CA ARG A 20 5.43 -10.73 -0.72
C ARG A 20 6.76 -10.99 -0.03
N THR A 21 7.83 -10.34 -0.48
CA THR A 21 9.17 -10.54 0.07
C THR A 21 9.22 -10.14 1.54
N LEU A 22 8.63 -8.99 1.89
CA LEU A 22 8.56 -8.52 3.28
C LEU A 22 7.80 -9.49 4.18
N ILE A 23 6.66 -10.03 3.71
CA ILE A 23 5.88 -11.01 4.50
C ILE A 23 6.67 -12.29 4.73
N LEU A 24 7.36 -12.82 3.70
CA LEU A 24 8.21 -14.00 3.83
C LEU A 24 9.38 -13.79 4.80
N GLU A 25 9.90 -12.57 4.89
CA GLU A 25 10.93 -12.17 5.87
C GLU A 25 10.36 -11.84 7.26
N GLY A 26 9.04 -12.03 7.47
CA GLY A 26 8.37 -11.87 8.76
C GLY A 26 7.86 -10.45 9.05
N ALA A 27 7.76 -9.57 8.05
CA ALA A 27 7.11 -8.28 8.19
C ALA A 27 5.58 -8.44 8.23
N ASN A 28 4.91 -7.53 8.93
CA ASN A 28 3.48 -7.32 8.84
C ASN A 28 3.19 -6.19 7.84
N VAL A 29 2.81 -6.54 6.61
CA VAL A 29 2.31 -5.58 5.62
C VAL A 29 0.83 -5.31 5.93
N ILE A 30 0.55 -4.14 6.49
CA ILE A 30 -0.79 -3.78 6.97
C ILE A 30 -1.75 -3.56 5.79
N ASN A 31 -1.29 -2.88 4.73
CA ASN A 31 -2.09 -2.49 3.58
C ASN A 31 -1.18 -2.08 2.40
N MET A 32 -1.72 -2.18 1.19
CA MET A 32 -1.21 -1.47 0.02
C MET A 32 -2.12 -0.29 -0.31
N ILE A 33 -1.53 0.85 -0.67
CA ILE A 33 -2.26 2.10 -0.95
C ILE A 33 -2.21 2.38 -2.44
N GLU A 34 -3.36 2.43 -3.09
CA GLU A 34 -3.50 2.65 -4.52
C GLU A 34 -4.36 3.88 -4.82
N THR A 35 -3.85 4.75 -5.68
CA THR A 35 -4.54 5.97 -6.12
C THR A 35 -5.59 5.65 -7.19
N SER A 36 -5.45 4.57 -7.96
CA SER A 36 -6.44 4.13 -8.94
C SER A 36 -7.63 3.37 -8.32
N LYS A 37 -8.68 3.18 -9.14
CA LYS A 37 -9.89 2.41 -8.82
C LYS A 37 -9.68 0.88 -8.87
N SER A 38 -8.49 0.42 -9.28
CA SER A 38 -8.17 -1.00 -9.47
C SER A 38 -6.67 -1.25 -9.35
N ILE A 39 -6.30 -2.52 -9.22
CA ILE A 39 -4.91 -2.98 -9.26
C ILE A 39 -4.25 -2.58 -10.59
N THR A 40 -2.99 -2.13 -10.52
CA THR A 40 -2.20 -1.73 -11.69
C THR A 40 -1.21 -2.81 -12.15
N ALA A 41 -0.94 -3.83 -11.33
CA ALA A 41 -0.11 -4.98 -11.71
C ALA A 41 -0.60 -5.68 -12.98
N VAL A 42 0.35 -5.96 -13.87
CA VAL A 42 0.08 -6.57 -15.18
C VAL A 42 0.14 -8.09 -15.07
N TRP A 43 1.04 -8.62 -14.24
CA TRP A 43 1.24 -10.06 -14.15
C TRP A 43 0.18 -10.71 -13.25
N ASN A 44 -0.37 -11.84 -13.72
CA ASN A 44 -1.36 -12.60 -12.95
C ASN A 44 -0.75 -13.15 -11.65
N SER A 45 0.52 -13.56 -11.68
CA SER A 45 1.24 -14.04 -10.50
C SER A 45 1.30 -13.00 -9.37
N SER A 46 1.42 -11.71 -9.71
CA SER A 46 1.39 -10.63 -8.72
C SER A 46 0.04 -10.57 -8.00
N LYS A 47 -1.07 -10.74 -8.73
CA LYS A 47 -2.43 -10.72 -8.19
C LYS A 47 -2.71 -11.94 -7.32
N GLU A 48 -2.23 -13.11 -7.72
CA GLU A 48 -2.32 -14.36 -6.94
C GLU A 48 -1.62 -14.19 -5.57
N TYR A 49 -0.46 -13.53 -5.50
CA TYR A 49 0.22 -13.29 -4.23
C TYR A 49 -0.63 -12.47 -3.25
N ILE A 50 -1.37 -11.46 -3.73
CA ILE A 50 -2.22 -10.65 -2.86
C ILE A 50 -3.30 -11.50 -2.21
N GLU A 51 -3.91 -12.40 -2.99
CA GLU A 51 -4.93 -13.33 -2.51
C GLU A 51 -4.32 -14.33 -1.51
N ASP A 52 -3.19 -14.95 -1.85
CA ASP A 52 -2.50 -15.92 -1.01
C ASP A 52 -2.10 -15.34 0.36
N PHE A 53 -1.58 -14.12 0.37
CA PHE A 53 -1.12 -13.45 1.59
C PHE A 53 -2.21 -12.60 2.27
N ASN A 54 -3.43 -12.58 1.73
CA ASN A 54 -4.55 -11.77 2.22
C ASN A 54 -4.15 -10.30 2.47
N ILE A 55 -3.43 -9.69 1.52
CA ILE A 55 -2.97 -8.31 1.66
C ILE A 55 -4.11 -7.36 1.27
N PRO A 56 -4.63 -6.53 2.19
CA PRO A 56 -5.68 -5.58 1.85
C PRO A 56 -5.11 -4.43 1.00
N ILE A 57 -5.93 -3.93 0.08
CA ILE A 57 -5.61 -2.80 -0.80
C ILE A 57 -6.65 -1.69 -0.61
N LEU A 58 -6.19 -0.48 -0.34
CA LEU A 58 -7.01 0.73 -0.30
C LEU A 58 -6.94 1.44 -1.66
N PHE A 59 -8.00 1.31 -2.47
CA PHE A 59 -8.15 2.00 -3.77
C PHE A 59 -8.66 3.42 -3.61
N ASN A 60 -8.35 4.31 -4.54
CA ASN A 60 -8.65 5.74 -4.45
C ASN A 60 -8.09 6.38 -3.17
N HIS A 61 -6.96 5.91 -2.66
CA HIS A 61 -6.34 6.47 -1.46
C HIS A 61 -4.92 6.97 -1.75
N ARG A 62 -4.47 7.95 -0.97
CA ARG A 62 -3.12 8.50 -1.07
C ARG A 62 -2.54 8.85 0.29
N VAL A 63 -1.26 8.56 0.46
CA VAL A 63 -0.46 9.07 1.59
C VAL A 63 -0.23 10.58 1.40
N VAL A 64 -0.69 11.39 2.35
CA VAL A 64 -0.55 12.85 2.30
C VAL A 64 0.41 13.41 3.34
N LYS A 65 0.73 12.60 4.36
CA LYS A 65 1.67 12.99 5.41
C LYS A 65 2.42 11.78 5.93
N ILE A 66 3.70 11.98 6.25
CA ILE A 66 4.56 10.97 6.84
C ILE A 66 5.05 11.50 8.18
N TYR A 67 4.99 10.67 9.21
CA TYR A 67 5.36 11.01 10.57
C TYR A 67 6.70 10.38 10.96
N GLY A 68 7.43 11.10 11.81
CA GLY A 68 8.71 10.69 12.38
C GLY A 68 9.88 11.54 11.87
N THR A 69 10.97 11.58 12.64
CA THR A 69 12.13 12.44 12.33
C THR A 69 13.29 11.63 11.75
N HIS A 70 13.70 10.58 12.45
CA HIS A 70 14.80 9.70 12.03
C HIS A 70 14.30 8.37 11.44
N ARG A 71 13.08 7.96 11.80
CA ARG A 71 12.40 6.76 11.31
C ARG A 71 10.92 7.07 11.13
N VAL A 72 10.32 6.46 10.11
CA VAL A 72 8.87 6.55 9.88
C VAL A 72 8.14 5.87 11.03
N THR A 73 7.22 6.60 11.65
CA THR A 73 6.37 6.10 12.74
C THR A 73 4.91 5.98 12.33
N GLY A 74 4.50 6.61 11.23
CA GLY A 74 3.14 6.56 10.73
C GLY A 74 2.95 7.38 9.47
N VAL A 75 1.75 7.30 8.90
CA VAL A 75 1.32 8.10 7.75
C VAL A 75 -0.14 8.51 7.91
N ASP A 76 -0.52 9.63 7.31
CA ASP A 76 -1.93 9.91 7.03
C ASP A 76 -2.24 9.46 5.61
N ILE A 77 -3.37 8.75 5.47
CA ILE A 77 -3.92 8.29 4.20
C ILE A 77 -5.30 8.95 4.06
N VAL A 78 -5.60 9.49 2.89
CA VAL A 78 -6.90 10.10 2.59
C VAL A 78 -7.51 9.45 1.36
N GLU A 79 -8.84 9.39 1.33
CA GLU A 79 -9.60 9.02 0.14
C GLU A 79 -9.56 10.17 -0.89
N LEU A 80 -9.61 9.80 -2.17
CA LEU A 80 -9.56 10.68 -3.31
C LEU A 80 -10.90 10.67 -4.05
N ASP A 81 -11.32 11.84 -4.51
CA ASP A 81 -12.45 11.99 -5.43
C ASP A 81 -12.06 11.58 -6.86
N GLU A 82 -13.03 11.65 -7.78
CA GLU A 82 -12.81 11.31 -9.19
C GLU A 82 -11.81 12.22 -9.92
N ASN A 83 -11.51 13.39 -9.35
CA ASN A 83 -10.53 14.34 -9.86
C ASN A 83 -9.16 14.19 -9.17
N TYR A 84 -8.95 13.09 -8.42
CA TYR A 84 -7.76 12.81 -7.63
C TYR A 84 -7.46 13.87 -6.55
N LYS A 85 -8.49 14.53 -6.04
CA LYS A 85 -8.38 15.46 -4.92
C LYS A 85 -8.76 14.75 -3.63
N ALA A 86 -8.03 15.05 -2.56
CA ALA A 86 -8.36 14.55 -1.23
C ALA A 86 -9.79 14.98 -0.85
N ILE A 87 -10.61 13.99 -0.50
CA ILE A 87 -11.91 14.24 0.12
C ILE A 87 -11.60 14.75 1.52
N LYS A 88 -11.96 16.01 1.79
CA LYS A 88 -11.84 16.56 3.14
C LYS A 88 -12.93 15.91 3.99
N GLU A 89 -12.54 14.99 4.87
CA GLU A 89 -13.37 14.70 6.03
C GLU A 89 -13.42 15.98 6.89
N THR A 90 -14.64 16.39 7.24
CA THR A 90 -14.92 17.60 8.03
C THR A 90 -14.67 17.35 9.50
#